data_AF-A0A8T6U7G4-F1
#
_entry.id   AF-A0A8T6U7G4-F1
#
_cell.length_a   1.000
_cell.length_b   1.000
_cell.length_c   1.000
_cell.angle_alpha   90.00
_cell.angle_beta   90.00
_cell.angle_gamma   90.00
#
_symmetry.space_group_name_H-M   'P 1'
#
loop_
_entity.id
_entity.type
_entity.pdbx_description
1 polymer ?
#
loop_
_entity_poly.entity_id
_entity_poly.type
_entity_poly.pdbx_seq_one_letter_code
_entity_poly.pdbx_strand_id
1 'polypeptide(L)'
;MNEDLRENTLSLCKRIAGSRRIVAACFYGPRVCGYAEGESDIHLLLVLANYPSRLRGYRKPLNGLDAFILAVDQGAFEKDVQTGLLGEFAAEKVVVPYEPLFNREYLSSNEILLKRRIIWELLENIVLGFPESSHELIIHPEYFLYETIVQRSKLFPPLTFRFLNMLRTDVKARNVKRIMHGLFQALNELAEEKWLVFHSGHVRITQKFIQKIRRRKIRIPSFLRSVQRAALFHILSVLPKMMNLLQQEEEIFMETHWDVENENLTLQLEDPKKYLFMPTPLGPAPLSDETTIEEFVRQNVPSGDMATIQITEMGGVLNTAYQLSFRRNHEEHKIVVKKFKDWLGIKWFPLALWALGTKSFAVLGQSRLEREYALSKFLHSHGWPAPQVLYVSLKEKLIFKEFIEGENLSKIIQHLMTDTEKLADESALVRTVGKMIAKAHGLGVALGDCKPENILVTKDWSPYFVDLEQASRDGNQAWDIAEFLYYSGHYVSPITPADAAEHVAREFI
;
A
#
# COMPACT_ATOMS: atom_id res chain seq x y z
N MET A 1 34.86 -16.27 -1.19
CA MET A 1 35.50 -16.73 -2.45
C MET A 1 37.02 -16.84 -2.23
N ASN A 2 37.69 -17.80 -2.87
CA ASN A 2 39.16 -17.96 -2.80
C ASN A 2 39.89 -16.76 -3.42
N GLU A 3 41.07 -16.39 -2.90
CA GLU A 3 41.89 -15.26 -3.37
C GLU A 3 42.33 -15.44 -4.82
N ASP A 4 42.75 -16.64 -5.22
CA ASP A 4 43.15 -16.96 -6.60
C ASP A 4 42.06 -16.61 -7.62
N LEU A 5 40.80 -16.87 -7.24
CA LEU A 5 39.65 -16.57 -8.09
C LEU A 5 39.45 -15.06 -8.25
N ARG A 6 39.67 -14.28 -7.18
CA ARG A 6 39.59 -12.81 -7.22
C ARG A 6 40.67 -12.24 -8.12
N GLU A 7 41.91 -12.72 -8.01
CA GLU A 7 43.04 -12.25 -8.83
C GLU A 7 42.84 -12.56 -10.31
N ASN A 8 42.47 -13.81 -10.64
CA ASN A 8 42.21 -14.22 -12.02
C ASN A 8 41.04 -13.43 -12.62
N THR A 9 40.01 -13.15 -11.81
CA THR A 9 38.88 -12.31 -12.24
C THR A 9 39.32 -10.87 -12.49
N LEU A 10 40.12 -10.29 -11.61
CA LEU A 10 40.60 -8.92 -11.79
C LEU A 10 41.48 -8.79 -13.04
N SER A 11 42.31 -9.80 -13.33
CA SER A 11 43.08 -9.89 -14.58
C SER A 11 42.17 -9.93 -15.81
N LEU A 12 41.10 -10.73 -15.75
CA LEU A 12 40.08 -10.78 -16.80
C LEU A 12 39.39 -9.42 -17.01
N CYS A 13 39.02 -8.74 -15.92
CA CYS A 13 38.44 -7.39 -15.97
C CYS A 13 39.39 -6.39 -16.62
N LYS A 14 40.70 -6.41 -16.27
CA LYS A 14 41.72 -5.56 -16.89
C LYS A 14 41.83 -5.81 -18.40
N ARG A 15 41.81 -7.08 -18.82
CA ARG A 15 41.82 -7.45 -20.24
C ARG A 15 40.60 -6.93 -21.00
N ILE A 16 39.41 -6.96 -20.39
CA ILE A 16 38.18 -6.41 -20.99
C ILE A 16 38.22 -4.88 -21.03
N ALA A 17 38.71 -4.24 -19.97
CA ALA A 17 38.84 -2.79 -19.90
C ALA A 17 39.80 -2.24 -20.96
N GLY A 18 40.89 -2.98 -21.25
CA GLY A 18 41.97 -2.51 -22.11
C GLY A 18 42.70 -1.33 -21.46
N SER A 19 42.83 -0.21 -22.18
CA SER A 19 43.40 1.03 -21.65
C SER A 19 42.43 1.85 -20.77
N ARG A 20 41.18 1.40 -20.63
CA ARG A 20 40.15 2.15 -19.88
C ARG A 20 40.32 1.94 -18.38
N ARG A 21 40.05 3.00 -17.62
CA ARG A 21 40.02 2.94 -16.16
C ARG A 21 38.82 2.12 -15.69
N ILE A 22 39.10 1.09 -14.88
CA ILE A 22 38.06 0.39 -14.12
C ILE A 22 37.62 1.32 -12.98
N VAL A 23 36.33 1.64 -12.94
CA VAL A 23 35.74 2.46 -11.87
C VAL A 23 35.39 1.58 -10.69
N ALA A 24 34.70 0.47 -10.96
CA ALA A 24 34.28 -0.51 -9.96
C ALA A 24 34.07 -1.88 -10.60
N ALA A 25 34.14 -2.93 -9.79
CA ALA A 25 33.75 -4.28 -10.20
C ALA A 25 33.19 -5.06 -9.01
N CYS A 26 32.21 -5.92 -9.24
CA CYS A 26 31.69 -6.82 -8.22
C CYS A 26 31.16 -8.14 -8.78
N PHE A 27 31.21 -9.17 -7.95
CA PHE A 27 30.50 -10.41 -8.19
C PHE A 27 29.03 -10.25 -7.82
N TYR A 28 28.12 -10.88 -8.57
CA TYR A 28 26.70 -10.98 -8.23
C TYR A 28 26.18 -12.39 -8.50
N GLY A 29 24.88 -12.64 -8.31
CA GLY A 29 24.21 -13.85 -8.79
C GLY A 29 24.38 -15.08 -7.89
N PRO A 30 24.15 -16.29 -8.41
CA PRO A 30 23.93 -17.51 -7.63
C PRO A 30 24.99 -17.81 -6.57
N ARG A 31 26.27 -17.73 -6.91
CA ARG A 31 27.38 -17.96 -5.96
C ARG A 31 27.39 -16.96 -4.80
N VAL A 32 27.15 -15.68 -5.09
CA VAL A 32 27.17 -14.62 -4.07
C VAL A 32 25.96 -14.71 -3.15
N CYS A 33 24.82 -15.12 -3.70
CA CYS A 33 23.60 -15.42 -2.94
C CYS A 33 23.68 -16.77 -2.20
N GLY A 34 24.61 -17.65 -2.58
CA GLY A 34 24.94 -18.89 -1.86
C GLY A 34 24.05 -20.08 -2.19
N TYR A 35 23.22 -19.99 -3.23
CA TYR A 35 22.35 -21.09 -3.66
C TYR A 35 22.93 -21.90 -4.83
N ALA A 36 24.18 -21.60 -5.24
CA ALA A 36 24.93 -22.37 -6.22
C ALA A 36 26.40 -22.55 -5.79
N GLU A 37 26.97 -23.72 -6.10
CA GLU A 37 28.30 -24.15 -5.66
C GLU A 37 29.40 -23.99 -6.71
N GLY A 38 30.61 -24.50 -6.42
CA GLY A 38 31.88 -24.26 -7.10
C GLY A 38 31.99 -24.64 -8.58
N GLU A 39 30.97 -25.28 -9.16
CA GLU A 39 30.86 -25.57 -10.60
C GLU A 39 29.96 -24.57 -11.37
N SER A 40 29.24 -23.69 -10.67
CA SER A 40 28.34 -22.71 -11.32
C SER A 40 29.08 -21.56 -12.01
N ASP A 41 28.51 -20.96 -13.05
CA ASP A 41 29.18 -19.84 -13.72
C ASP A 41 29.40 -18.60 -12.83
N ILE A 42 30.40 -17.78 -13.19
CA ILE A 42 30.81 -16.58 -12.45
C ILE A 42 30.15 -15.36 -13.07
N HIS A 43 29.47 -14.55 -12.25
CA HIS A 43 28.74 -13.38 -12.71
C HIS A 43 29.38 -12.10 -12.19
N LEU A 44 29.64 -11.15 -13.11
CA LEU A 44 30.43 -9.96 -12.84
C LEU A 44 29.81 -8.70 -13.42
N LEU A 45 29.68 -7.66 -12.60
CA LEU A 45 29.45 -6.30 -13.06
C LEU A 45 30.80 -5.58 -13.15
N LEU A 46 31.07 -4.94 -14.28
CA LEU A 46 32.28 -4.16 -14.52
C LEU A 46 31.91 -2.74 -14.97
N VAL A 47 32.19 -1.75 -14.13
CA VAL A 47 31.93 -0.34 -14.43
C VAL A 47 33.21 0.29 -14.97
N LEU A 48 33.16 0.84 -16.19
CA LEU A 48 34.30 1.39 -16.92
C LEU A 48 34.10 2.88 -17.19
N ALA A 49 35.17 3.67 -17.06
CA ALA A 49 35.14 5.08 -17.45
C ALA A 49 35.21 5.22 -18.99
N ASN A 50 34.40 6.12 -19.54
CA ASN A 50 34.39 6.46 -20.98
C ASN A 50 34.22 5.23 -21.88
N TYR A 51 33.25 4.37 -21.56
CA TYR A 51 33.02 3.12 -22.29
C TYR A 51 32.04 3.33 -23.46
N PRO A 52 32.48 3.26 -24.74
CA PRO A 52 31.67 3.71 -25.88
C PRO A 52 30.39 2.91 -26.08
N SER A 53 30.41 1.62 -25.78
CA SER A 53 29.27 0.73 -26.01
C SER A 53 28.11 0.94 -25.04
N ARG A 54 28.27 1.81 -24.01
CA ARG A 54 27.35 2.04 -22.88
C ARG A 54 27.05 0.81 -22.01
N LEU A 55 26.74 -0.33 -22.61
CA LEU A 55 26.48 -1.61 -21.97
C LEU A 55 26.91 -2.75 -22.92
N ARG A 56 27.63 -3.77 -22.43
CA ARG A 56 27.99 -4.95 -23.22
C ARG A 56 28.20 -6.19 -22.34
N GLY A 57 27.62 -7.31 -22.76
CA GLY A 57 27.86 -8.63 -22.17
C GLY A 57 29.05 -9.36 -22.78
N TYR A 58 29.88 -9.96 -21.94
CA TYR A 58 30.99 -10.85 -22.30
C TYR A 58 30.78 -12.22 -21.66
N ARG A 59 31.20 -13.28 -22.36
CA ARG A 59 31.34 -14.65 -21.84
C ARG A 59 32.78 -15.04 -22.08
N LYS A 60 33.49 -15.46 -21.04
CA LYS A 60 34.92 -15.79 -21.10
C LYS A 60 35.22 -16.97 -20.18
N PRO A 61 36.01 -17.95 -20.62
CA PRO A 61 36.45 -19.02 -19.74
C PRO A 61 37.37 -18.46 -18.63
N LEU A 62 37.20 -18.97 -17.41
CA LEU A 62 37.96 -18.61 -16.22
C LEU A 62 38.07 -19.83 -15.29
N ASN A 63 39.27 -20.41 -15.17
CA ASN A 63 39.55 -21.58 -14.31
C ASN A 63 38.61 -22.78 -14.55
N GLY A 64 38.29 -23.09 -15.81
CA GLY A 64 37.40 -24.20 -16.17
C GLY A 64 35.90 -23.88 -16.07
N LEU A 65 35.54 -22.67 -15.65
CA LEU A 65 34.17 -22.17 -15.57
C LEU A 65 33.93 -21.08 -16.61
N ASP A 66 32.68 -20.74 -16.92
CA ASP A 66 32.38 -19.53 -17.68
C ASP A 66 32.17 -18.32 -16.76
N ALA A 67 32.80 -17.21 -17.14
CA ALA A 67 32.57 -15.91 -16.54
C ALA A 67 31.68 -15.06 -17.46
N PHE A 68 30.51 -14.67 -16.96
CA PHE A 68 29.61 -13.70 -17.57
C PHE A 68 29.87 -12.32 -16.99
N ILE A 69 30.34 -11.40 -17.84
CA ILE A 69 30.70 -10.04 -17.45
C ILE A 69 29.76 -9.05 -18.12
N LEU A 70 29.02 -8.30 -17.33
CA LEU A 70 28.27 -7.13 -17.77
C LEU A 70 29.15 -5.89 -17.62
N ALA A 71 29.71 -5.42 -18.73
CA ALA A 71 30.47 -4.17 -18.74
C ALA A 71 29.53 -2.98 -19.02
N VAL A 72 29.60 -1.93 -18.21
CA VAL A 72 28.76 -0.73 -18.32
C VAL A 72 29.61 0.53 -18.21
N ASP A 73 29.24 1.56 -18.96
CA ASP A 73 29.82 2.90 -18.82
C ASP A 73 29.45 3.52 -17.46
N GLN A 74 30.40 4.23 -16.84
CA GLN A 74 30.18 4.90 -15.56
C GLN A 74 28.94 5.79 -15.56
N GLY A 75 28.83 6.70 -16.53
CA GLY A 75 27.71 7.64 -16.61
C GLY A 75 26.38 6.93 -16.93
N ALA A 76 26.42 5.85 -17.71
CA ALA A 76 25.24 5.02 -17.94
C ALA A 76 24.79 4.28 -16.66
N PHE A 77 25.72 3.73 -15.88
CA PHE A 77 25.43 3.07 -14.61
C PHE A 77 24.86 4.04 -13.57
N GLU A 78 25.49 5.20 -13.38
CA GLU A 78 25.01 6.23 -12.45
C GLU A 78 23.62 6.73 -12.85
N LYS A 79 23.34 6.92 -14.15
CA LYS A 79 21.99 7.27 -14.63
C LYS A 79 20.98 6.12 -14.48
N ASP A 80 21.43 4.87 -14.57
CA ASP A 80 20.58 3.71 -14.28
C ASP A 80 20.19 3.68 -12.79
N VAL A 81 21.15 3.97 -11.91
CA VAL A 81 20.94 4.13 -10.46
C VAL A 81 20.04 5.33 -10.12
N GLN A 82 20.18 6.46 -10.81
CA GLN A 82 19.43 7.69 -10.52
C GLN A 82 18.03 7.70 -11.15
N THR A 83 17.90 7.32 -12.42
CA THR A 83 16.62 7.42 -13.16
C THR A 83 16.14 6.10 -13.79
N GLY A 84 16.95 5.05 -13.80
CA GLY A 84 16.61 3.77 -14.44
C GLY A 84 16.78 3.83 -15.95
N LEU A 85 17.80 4.57 -16.41
CA LEU A 85 18.10 4.79 -17.84
C LEU A 85 18.18 3.50 -18.67
N LEU A 86 18.63 2.38 -18.08
CA LEU A 86 18.75 1.07 -18.72
C LEU A 86 17.68 0.10 -18.20
N GLY A 87 16.55 0.63 -17.72
CA GLY A 87 15.51 -0.20 -17.11
C GLY A 87 15.93 -0.81 -15.77
N GLU A 88 16.96 -0.25 -15.13
CA GLU A 88 17.63 -0.81 -13.94
C GLU A 88 18.42 -2.08 -14.23
N PHE A 89 18.72 -2.40 -15.49
CA PHE A 89 19.38 -3.65 -15.86
C PHE A 89 20.78 -3.80 -15.22
N ALA A 90 21.56 -2.72 -15.18
CA ALA A 90 22.87 -2.73 -14.54
C ALA A 90 22.74 -2.44 -13.03
N ALA A 91 21.84 -1.53 -12.67
CA ALA A 91 21.60 -1.12 -11.29
C ALA A 91 21.05 -2.25 -10.41
N GLU A 92 20.25 -3.17 -10.95
CA GLU A 92 19.69 -4.32 -10.22
C GLU A 92 20.77 -5.19 -9.56
N LYS A 93 21.98 -5.25 -10.14
CA LYS A 93 23.10 -6.05 -9.62
C LYS A 93 23.63 -5.59 -8.28
N VAL A 94 23.36 -4.33 -7.90
CA VAL A 94 23.73 -3.77 -6.59
C VAL A 94 22.52 -3.64 -5.64
N VAL A 95 21.31 -4.00 -6.08
CA VAL A 95 20.13 -4.07 -5.20
C VAL A 95 20.12 -5.36 -4.38
N VAL A 96 20.46 -6.48 -5.05
CA VAL A 96 20.57 -7.82 -4.46
C VAL A 96 21.99 -8.04 -3.89
N PRO A 97 22.24 -9.12 -3.12
CA PRO A 97 23.57 -9.38 -2.58
C PRO A 97 24.65 -9.42 -3.67
N TYR A 98 25.69 -8.61 -3.48
CA TYR A 98 26.89 -8.58 -4.32
C TYR A 98 28.15 -8.61 -3.47
N GLU A 99 29.29 -8.99 -4.06
CA GLU A 99 30.59 -8.96 -3.40
C GLU A 99 31.55 -8.02 -4.15
N PRO A 100 31.97 -6.89 -3.54
CA PRO A 100 32.92 -5.96 -4.17
C PRO A 100 34.23 -6.65 -4.54
N LEU A 101 34.67 -6.48 -5.79
CA LEU A 101 35.99 -6.87 -6.27
C LEU A 101 36.92 -5.65 -6.35
N PHE A 102 36.41 -4.49 -6.78
CA PHE A 102 37.15 -3.24 -6.88
C PHE A 102 36.25 -2.04 -6.55
N ASN A 103 36.78 -1.09 -5.76
CA ASN A 103 36.11 0.16 -5.35
C ASN A 103 34.75 -0.07 -4.65
N ARG A 104 34.82 -0.51 -3.38
CA ARG A 104 33.63 -0.81 -2.56
C ARG A 104 32.81 0.44 -2.29
N GLU A 105 33.48 1.56 -2.05
CA GLU A 105 32.87 2.83 -1.68
C GLU A 105 31.96 3.34 -2.80
N TYR A 106 32.40 3.26 -4.06
CA TYR A 106 31.59 3.62 -5.22
C TYR A 106 30.34 2.73 -5.35
N LEU A 107 30.50 1.41 -5.20
CA LEU A 107 29.37 0.47 -5.29
C LEU A 107 28.36 0.69 -4.16
N SER A 108 28.83 0.84 -2.92
CA SER A 108 27.99 1.07 -1.76
C SER A 108 27.25 2.40 -1.85
N SER A 109 27.91 3.47 -2.30
CA SER A 109 27.27 4.77 -2.51
C SER A 109 26.14 4.68 -3.55
N ASN A 110 26.37 3.98 -4.67
CA ASN A 110 25.35 3.78 -5.69
C ASN A 110 24.21 2.84 -5.25
N GLU A 111 24.51 1.81 -4.46
CA GLU A 111 23.51 0.95 -3.82
C GLU A 111 22.56 1.77 -2.94
N ILE A 112 23.10 2.62 -2.05
CA ILE A 112 22.30 3.44 -1.14
C ILE A 112 21.45 4.43 -1.91
N LEU A 113 22.01 5.12 -2.91
CA LEU A 113 21.27 6.03 -3.79
C LEU A 113 20.10 5.34 -4.51
N LEU A 114 20.33 4.13 -5.04
CA LEU A 114 19.31 3.34 -5.69
C LEU A 114 18.21 2.92 -4.72
N LYS A 115 18.58 2.40 -3.56
CA LYS A 115 17.63 1.97 -2.50
C LYS A 115 16.80 3.14 -1.99
N ARG A 116 17.41 4.32 -1.83
CA ARG A 116 16.72 5.56 -1.48
C ARG A 116 15.67 5.93 -2.52
N ARG A 117 15.97 5.82 -3.82
CA ARG A 117 14.98 6.04 -4.89
C ARG A 117 13.84 5.04 -4.81
N ILE A 118 14.15 3.75 -4.63
CA ILE A 118 13.15 2.68 -4.52
C ILE A 118 12.22 2.95 -3.33
N ILE A 119 12.77 3.23 -2.15
CA ILE A 119 11.99 3.56 -0.95
C ILE A 119 11.10 4.79 -1.22
N TRP A 120 11.64 5.83 -1.84
CA TRP A 120 10.87 7.03 -2.20
C TRP A 120 9.65 6.67 -3.07
N GLU A 121 9.86 5.88 -4.13
CA GLU A 121 8.79 5.46 -5.05
C GLU A 121 7.75 4.57 -4.35
N LEU A 122 8.17 3.69 -3.44
CA LEU A 122 7.26 2.84 -2.66
C LEU A 122 6.45 3.65 -1.63
N LEU A 123 7.06 4.63 -0.97
CA LEU A 123 6.33 5.56 -0.10
C LEU A 123 5.33 6.41 -0.89
N GLU A 124 5.70 6.84 -2.10
CA GLU A 124 4.79 7.54 -3.01
C GLU A 124 3.59 6.66 -3.39
N ASN A 125 3.82 5.38 -3.69
CA ASN A 125 2.74 4.41 -3.95
C ASN A 125 1.81 4.23 -2.74
N ILE A 126 2.35 4.15 -1.52
CA ILE A 126 1.54 4.05 -0.29
C ILE A 126 0.66 5.29 -0.13
N VAL A 127 1.21 6.49 -0.29
CA VAL A 127 0.44 7.74 -0.17
C VAL A 127 -0.66 7.83 -1.23
N LEU A 128 -0.40 7.35 -2.44
CA LEU A 128 -1.40 7.34 -3.51
C LEU A 128 -2.48 6.27 -3.31
N GLY A 129 -2.13 5.12 -2.72
CA GLY A 129 -3.07 4.03 -2.43
C GLY A 129 -3.92 4.25 -1.17
N PHE A 130 -3.39 5.00 -0.20
CA PHE A 130 -4.02 5.28 1.09
C PHE A 130 -3.98 6.79 1.39
N PRO A 131 -4.67 7.61 0.60
CA PRO A 131 -4.54 9.07 0.68
C PRO A 131 -4.94 9.63 2.04
N GLU A 132 -5.93 9.06 2.72
CA GLU A 132 -6.45 9.56 4.01
C GLU A 132 -5.72 8.92 5.21
N SER A 133 -5.27 7.68 5.09
CA SER A 133 -4.69 6.89 6.18
C SER A 133 -3.17 6.69 6.12
N SER A 134 -2.48 7.09 5.03
CA SER A 134 -1.04 6.82 4.85
C SER A 134 -0.12 7.34 5.96
N HIS A 135 -0.49 8.39 6.67
CA HIS A 135 0.25 8.93 7.82
C HIS A 135 0.15 8.06 9.08
N GLU A 136 -0.86 7.20 9.18
CA GLU A 136 -1.10 6.33 10.32
C GLU A 136 -0.51 4.93 10.15
N LEU A 137 -0.21 4.54 8.91
CA LEU A 137 0.30 3.22 8.58
C LEU A 137 1.62 2.94 9.32
N ILE A 138 1.70 1.74 9.87
CA ILE A 138 2.93 1.20 10.48
C ILE A 138 3.60 0.35 9.40
N ILE A 139 4.78 0.79 8.95
CA ILE A 139 5.51 0.14 7.85
C ILE A 139 6.73 -0.55 8.43
N HIS A 140 6.76 -1.89 8.39
CA HIS A 140 7.98 -2.63 8.73
C HIS A 140 9.04 -2.41 7.64
N PRO A 141 10.33 -2.20 7.99
CA PRO A 141 11.39 -2.00 7.00
C PRO A 141 11.47 -3.09 5.92
N GLU A 142 11.15 -4.33 6.27
CA GLU A 142 11.11 -5.48 5.36
C GLU A 142 10.10 -5.32 4.22
N TYR A 143 9.06 -4.49 4.39
CA TYR A 143 8.12 -4.12 3.32
C TYR A 143 8.88 -3.68 2.06
N PHE A 144 9.89 -2.81 2.22
CA PHE A 144 10.62 -2.25 1.08
C PHE A 144 11.43 -3.31 0.34
N LEU A 145 11.91 -4.36 1.01
CA LEU A 145 12.58 -5.49 0.38
C LEU A 145 11.58 -6.33 -0.43
N TYR A 146 10.52 -6.79 0.22
CA TYR A 146 9.59 -7.75 -0.38
C TYR A 146 8.74 -7.11 -1.48
N GLU A 147 8.27 -5.88 -1.30
CA GLU A 147 7.52 -5.16 -2.32
C GLU A 147 8.36 -4.94 -3.58
N THR A 148 9.65 -4.63 -3.38
CA THR A 148 10.61 -4.46 -4.48
C THR A 148 10.80 -5.74 -5.29
N ILE A 149 10.92 -6.89 -4.60
CA ILE A 149 11.04 -8.20 -5.23
C ILE A 149 9.76 -8.53 -6.02
N VAL A 150 8.60 -8.39 -5.39
CA VAL A 150 7.30 -8.72 -5.98
C VAL A 150 6.97 -7.82 -7.17
N GLN A 151 7.22 -6.51 -7.09
CA GLN A 151 7.00 -5.59 -8.21
C GLN A 151 7.88 -5.96 -9.42
N ARG A 152 9.15 -6.29 -9.19
CA ARG A 152 10.06 -6.69 -10.28
C ARG A 152 9.69 -8.03 -10.88
N SER A 153 9.30 -9.01 -10.07
CA SER A 153 8.77 -10.30 -10.54
C SER A 153 7.52 -10.15 -11.40
N LYS A 154 6.58 -9.29 -11.00
CA LYS A 154 5.35 -9.05 -11.79
C LYS A 154 5.63 -8.35 -13.12
N LEU A 155 6.58 -7.41 -13.12
CA LEU A 155 6.96 -6.67 -14.32
C LEU A 155 7.87 -7.48 -15.27
N PHE A 156 8.64 -8.41 -14.71
CA PHE A 156 9.56 -9.29 -15.45
C PHE A 156 9.54 -10.70 -14.81
N PRO A 157 8.60 -11.57 -15.24
CA PRO A 157 8.41 -12.90 -14.65
C PRO A 157 9.67 -13.78 -14.54
N PRO A 158 10.61 -13.79 -15.50
CA PRO A 158 11.80 -14.65 -15.40
C PRO A 158 12.73 -14.33 -14.21
N LEU A 159 12.65 -13.12 -13.62
CA LEU A 159 13.40 -12.81 -12.39
C LEU A 159 12.86 -13.53 -11.15
N THR A 160 11.66 -14.12 -11.22
CA THR A 160 11.03 -14.81 -10.10
C THR A 160 11.87 -15.99 -9.63
N PHE A 161 12.47 -16.77 -10.54
CA PHE A 161 13.37 -17.87 -10.20
C PHE A 161 14.55 -17.41 -9.35
N ARG A 162 15.22 -16.31 -9.76
CA ARG A 162 16.32 -15.72 -8.97
C ARG A 162 15.86 -15.37 -7.56
N PHE A 163 14.71 -14.70 -7.42
CA PHE A 163 14.24 -14.27 -6.12
C PHE A 163 13.82 -15.43 -5.22
N LEU A 164 13.19 -16.47 -5.78
CA LEU A 164 12.86 -17.70 -5.06
C LEU A 164 14.14 -18.41 -4.59
N ASN A 165 15.13 -18.58 -5.47
CA ASN A 165 16.43 -19.15 -5.12
C ASN A 165 17.15 -18.33 -4.03
N MET A 166 17.16 -17.01 -4.14
CA MET A 166 17.78 -16.11 -3.15
C MET A 166 17.08 -16.14 -1.78
N LEU A 167 15.77 -16.43 -1.77
CA LEU A 167 14.94 -16.52 -0.57
C LEU A 167 14.71 -17.96 -0.08
N ARG A 168 15.42 -18.95 -0.63
CA ARG A 168 15.41 -20.34 -0.17
C ARG A 168 15.84 -20.43 1.30
N THR A 169 15.20 -21.31 2.07
CA THR A 169 15.28 -21.34 3.54
C THR A 169 16.70 -21.38 4.10
N ASP A 170 17.62 -22.12 3.48
CA ASP A 170 19.03 -22.28 3.85
C ASP A 170 19.87 -21.01 3.66
N VAL A 171 19.49 -20.12 2.74
CA VAL A 171 20.23 -18.88 2.41
C VAL A 171 19.46 -17.59 2.72
N LYS A 172 18.14 -17.66 2.94
CA LYS A 172 17.22 -16.52 3.12
C LYS A 172 17.75 -15.54 4.16
N ALA A 173 18.06 -16.02 5.36
CA ALA A 173 18.47 -15.16 6.48
C ALA A 173 19.73 -14.34 6.14
N ARG A 174 20.72 -14.97 5.48
CA ARG A 174 21.95 -14.30 5.05
C ARG A 174 21.67 -13.23 3.99
N ASN A 175 20.87 -13.57 2.99
CA ASN A 175 20.59 -12.69 1.86
C ASN A 175 19.71 -11.50 2.27
N VAL A 176 18.64 -11.75 3.04
CA VAL A 176 17.80 -10.69 3.63
C VAL A 176 18.65 -9.74 4.46
N LYS A 177 19.50 -10.25 5.37
CA LYS A 177 20.38 -9.40 6.19
C LYS A 177 21.29 -8.49 5.35
N ARG A 178 21.88 -9.02 4.28
CA ARG A 178 22.74 -8.24 3.37
C ARG A 178 21.97 -7.14 2.64
N ILE A 179 20.78 -7.44 2.12
CA ILE A 179 19.97 -6.43 1.41
C ILE A 179 19.46 -5.38 2.39
N MET A 180 19.00 -5.80 3.56
CA MET A 180 18.48 -4.90 4.60
C MET A 180 19.52 -3.90 5.10
N HIS A 181 20.82 -4.25 5.12
CA HIS A 181 21.88 -3.32 5.52
C HIS A 181 21.85 -2.01 4.70
N GLY A 182 21.92 -2.10 3.36
CA GLY A 182 21.83 -0.91 2.51
C GLY A 182 20.44 -0.25 2.51
N LEU A 183 19.37 -1.01 2.77
CA LEU A 183 18.02 -0.45 2.89
C LEU A 183 17.90 0.41 4.15
N PHE A 184 18.43 -0.04 5.29
CA PHE A 184 18.43 0.72 6.53
C PHE A 184 19.23 2.02 6.40
N GLN A 185 20.37 2.00 5.70
CA GLN A 185 21.14 3.21 5.42
C GLN A 185 20.30 4.22 4.63
N ALA A 186 19.66 3.77 3.54
CA ALA A 186 18.79 4.64 2.74
C ALA A 186 17.56 5.15 3.52
N LEU A 187 16.97 4.33 4.40
CA LEU A 187 15.87 4.76 5.28
C LEU A 187 16.34 5.82 6.28
N ASN A 188 17.52 5.67 6.86
CA ASN A 188 18.10 6.63 7.80
C ASN A 188 18.34 7.99 7.13
N GLU A 189 18.89 8.03 5.91
CA GLU A 189 19.04 9.29 5.15
C GLU A 189 17.70 10.00 4.92
N LEU A 190 16.64 9.24 4.61
CA LEU A 190 15.29 9.80 4.45
C LEU A 190 14.68 10.26 5.77
N ALA A 191 15.03 9.61 6.88
CA ALA A 191 14.63 10.00 8.23
C ALA A 191 15.31 11.31 8.68
N GLU A 192 16.62 11.44 8.44
CA GLU A 192 17.39 12.65 8.72
C GLU A 192 16.83 13.88 7.98
N GLU A 193 16.39 13.68 6.74
CA GLU A 193 15.72 14.70 5.94
C GLU A 193 14.25 14.95 6.34
N LYS A 194 13.74 14.22 7.35
CA LYS A 194 12.38 14.31 7.89
C LYS A 194 11.29 13.96 6.87
N TRP A 195 11.58 13.10 5.90
CA TRP A 195 10.56 12.57 4.99
C TRP A 195 9.76 11.43 5.63
N LEU A 196 10.43 10.64 6.46
CA LEU A 196 9.85 9.59 7.28
C LEU A 196 10.36 9.72 8.72
N VAL A 197 9.76 8.98 9.65
CA VAL A 197 10.25 8.84 11.02
C VAL A 197 10.21 7.37 11.45
N PHE A 198 11.08 7.01 12.39
CA PHE A 198 11.02 5.72 13.05
C PHE A 198 10.23 5.81 14.36
N HIS A 199 9.29 4.90 14.57
CA HIS A 199 8.55 4.74 15.80
C HIS A 199 8.53 3.25 16.18
N SER A 200 9.14 2.91 17.31
CA SER A 200 9.31 1.51 17.77
C SER A 200 9.95 0.58 16.73
N GLY A 201 10.92 1.09 15.95
CA GLY A 201 11.59 0.33 14.89
C GLY A 201 10.83 0.26 13.55
N HIS A 202 9.61 0.80 13.48
CA HIS A 202 8.81 0.85 12.25
C HIS A 202 8.87 2.23 11.60
N VAL A 203 8.70 2.26 10.28
CA VAL A 203 8.67 3.48 9.48
C VAL A 203 7.25 4.06 9.48
N ARG A 204 7.16 5.39 9.66
CA ARG A 204 5.93 6.17 9.45
C ARG A 204 6.17 7.32 8.48
N ILE A 205 5.18 7.60 7.64
CA ILE A 205 5.25 8.67 6.64
C ILE A 205 4.92 10.01 7.30
N THR A 206 5.77 11.02 7.10
CA THR A 206 5.52 12.35 7.66
C THR A 206 4.49 13.13 6.83
N GLN A 207 3.82 14.09 7.48
CA GLN A 207 2.97 15.06 6.78
C GLN A 207 3.75 15.86 5.72
N LYS A 208 5.04 16.14 5.97
CA LYS A 208 5.93 16.81 5.00
C LYS A 208 6.02 16.02 3.68
N PHE A 209 6.18 14.70 3.74
CA PHE A 209 6.23 13.86 2.55
C PHE A 209 4.87 13.82 1.84
N ILE A 210 3.79 13.59 2.59
CA ILE A 210 2.42 13.53 2.04
C ILE A 210 2.07 14.82 1.29
N GLN A 211 2.33 15.98 1.88
CA GLN A 211 2.10 17.27 1.24
C GLN A 211 2.96 17.46 -0.03
N LYS A 212 4.22 16.99 -0.02
CA LYS A 212 5.07 17.03 -1.22
C LYS A 212 4.51 16.19 -2.36
N ILE A 213 3.92 15.03 -2.07
CA ILE A 213 3.27 14.20 -3.08
C ILE A 213 1.95 14.86 -3.55
N ARG A 214 1.09 15.31 -2.63
CA ARG A 214 -0.20 15.95 -2.96
C ARG A 214 -0.07 17.23 -3.81
N ARG A 215 0.97 18.05 -3.60
CA ARG A 215 1.19 19.32 -4.32
C ARG A 215 1.72 19.20 -5.76
N ARG A 216 2.12 18.01 -6.22
CA ARG A 216 2.64 17.82 -7.59
C ARG A 216 1.53 17.98 -8.64
N LYS A 217 1.60 19.05 -9.46
CA LYS A 217 0.63 19.38 -10.52
C LYS A 217 0.58 18.38 -11.67
N ILE A 218 1.73 17.83 -12.09
CA ILE A 218 1.83 16.82 -13.15
C ILE A 218 2.17 15.48 -12.49
N ARG A 219 1.24 14.54 -12.56
CA ARG A 219 1.37 13.19 -12.01
C ARG A 219 1.80 12.27 -13.14
N ILE A 220 3.09 11.94 -13.23
CA ILE A 220 3.49 10.66 -13.83
C ILE A 220 3.69 9.74 -12.62
N PRO A 221 2.70 8.88 -12.29
CA PRO A 221 2.85 7.94 -11.18
C PRO A 221 4.17 7.17 -11.33
N SER A 222 4.86 6.97 -10.21
CA SER A 222 6.03 6.08 -10.09
C SER A 222 5.80 4.74 -10.81
N PHE A 223 4.59 4.18 -10.70
CA PHE A 223 4.21 2.96 -11.41
C PHE A 223 4.37 3.04 -12.94
N LEU A 224 4.00 4.15 -13.59
CA LEU A 224 4.19 4.30 -15.04
C LEU A 224 5.67 4.31 -15.41
N ARG A 225 6.52 4.93 -14.59
CA ARG A 225 7.97 4.90 -14.78
C ARG A 225 8.51 3.48 -14.60
N SER A 226 8.00 2.74 -13.61
CA SER A 226 8.34 1.32 -13.43
C SER A 226 7.96 0.46 -14.63
N VAL A 227 6.80 0.69 -15.24
CA VAL A 227 6.39 -0.02 -16.48
C VAL A 227 7.32 0.33 -17.66
N GLN A 228 7.65 1.61 -17.85
CA GLN A 228 8.60 2.04 -18.88
C GLN A 228 9.98 1.41 -18.68
N ARG A 229 10.48 1.40 -17.43
CA ARG A 229 11.76 0.77 -17.08
C ARG A 229 11.73 -0.74 -17.32
N ALA A 230 10.63 -1.41 -16.96
CA ALA A 230 10.46 -2.83 -17.21
C ALA A 230 10.51 -3.17 -18.70
N ALA A 231 9.84 -2.40 -19.56
CA ALA A 231 9.90 -2.59 -21.00
C ALA A 231 11.35 -2.50 -21.53
N LEU A 232 12.14 -1.55 -21.02
CA LEU A 232 13.55 -1.43 -21.39
C LEU A 232 14.39 -2.61 -20.85
N PHE A 233 14.12 -3.06 -19.63
CA PHE A 233 14.77 -4.24 -19.05
C PHE A 233 14.50 -5.48 -19.91
N HIS A 234 13.26 -5.70 -20.36
CA HIS A 234 12.87 -6.78 -21.27
C HIS A 234 13.69 -6.76 -22.57
N ILE A 235 13.87 -5.58 -23.17
CA ILE A 235 14.66 -5.44 -24.40
C ILE A 235 16.12 -5.85 -24.17
N LEU A 236 16.71 -5.45 -23.03
CA LEU A 236 18.10 -5.76 -22.71
C LEU A 236 18.30 -7.22 -22.27
N SER A 237 17.29 -7.86 -21.67
CA SER A 237 17.38 -9.26 -21.25
C SER A 237 17.37 -10.25 -22.42
N VAL A 238 16.87 -9.86 -23.60
CA VAL A 238 16.86 -10.70 -24.81
C VAL A 238 18.25 -10.75 -25.50
N LEU A 239 19.24 -10.01 -25.00
CA LEU A 239 20.62 -10.17 -25.47
C LEU A 239 21.08 -11.63 -25.28
N PRO A 240 21.63 -12.32 -26.31
CA PRO A 240 21.85 -13.77 -26.27
C PRO A 240 22.65 -14.28 -25.06
N LYS A 241 23.59 -13.48 -24.56
CA LYS A 241 24.42 -13.83 -23.38
C LYS A 241 23.68 -13.68 -22.06
N MET A 242 22.61 -12.88 -22.03
CA MET A 242 21.79 -12.60 -20.85
C MET A 242 20.65 -13.61 -20.71
N MET A 243 20.16 -14.17 -21.82
CA MET A 243 19.17 -15.25 -21.78
C MET A 243 19.70 -16.48 -21.01
N ASN A 244 20.96 -16.84 -21.25
CA ASN A 244 21.61 -17.93 -20.52
C ASN A 244 21.62 -17.70 -18.99
N LEU A 245 21.71 -16.44 -18.55
CA LEU A 245 21.67 -16.11 -17.12
C LEU A 245 20.30 -16.39 -16.51
N LEU A 246 19.23 -16.14 -17.27
CA LEU A 246 17.86 -16.38 -16.79
C LEU A 246 17.53 -17.86 -16.83
N GLN A 247 17.95 -18.56 -17.88
CA GLN A 247 17.81 -20.01 -17.99
C GLN A 247 18.54 -20.72 -16.85
N GLN A 248 19.75 -20.29 -16.48
CA GLN A 248 20.48 -20.86 -15.34
C GLN A 248 19.71 -20.70 -14.02
N GLU A 249 19.01 -19.58 -13.80
CA GLU A 249 18.22 -19.37 -12.58
C GLU A 249 17.02 -20.31 -12.53
N GLU A 250 16.38 -20.55 -13.68
CA GLU A 250 15.30 -21.51 -13.85
C GLU A 250 15.80 -22.94 -13.63
N GLU A 251 16.91 -23.35 -14.24
CA GLU A 251 17.53 -24.67 -14.07
C GLU A 251 17.83 -24.96 -12.59
N ILE A 252 18.50 -24.04 -11.89
CA ILE A 252 18.81 -24.18 -10.46
C ILE A 252 17.53 -24.30 -9.60
N PHE A 253 16.48 -23.58 -9.98
CA PHE A 253 15.20 -23.68 -9.27
C PHE A 253 14.56 -25.06 -9.49
N MET A 254 14.50 -25.52 -10.74
CA MET A 254 13.88 -26.80 -11.11
C MET A 254 14.61 -28.01 -10.51
N GLU A 255 15.95 -27.96 -10.37
CA GLU A 255 16.73 -28.99 -9.68
C GLU A 255 16.27 -29.25 -8.24
N THR A 256 15.72 -28.22 -7.57
CA THR A 256 15.29 -28.31 -6.17
C THR A 256 13.76 -28.41 -5.99
N HIS A 257 12.98 -28.24 -7.06
CA HIS A 257 11.51 -28.09 -7.01
C HIS A 257 10.77 -28.82 -8.15
N TRP A 258 11.16 -30.08 -8.42
CA TRP A 258 10.70 -30.88 -9.56
C TRP A 258 9.16 -31.03 -9.74
N ASP A 259 8.36 -30.77 -8.71
CA ASP A 259 6.89 -30.92 -8.68
C ASP A 259 6.10 -29.60 -8.77
N VAL A 260 6.77 -28.44 -8.92
CA VAL A 260 6.07 -27.15 -8.94
C VAL A 260 5.50 -26.86 -10.33
N GLU A 261 4.17 -26.89 -10.47
CA GLU A 261 3.49 -26.37 -11.66
C GLU A 261 3.86 -24.89 -11.87
N ASN A 262 4.19 -24.53 -13.11
CA ASN A 262 4.70 -23.20 -13.49
C ASN A 262 3.66 -22.07 -13.30
N GLU A 263 2.41 -22.40 -12.97
CA GLU A 263 1.34 -21.43 -12.80
C GLU A 263 1.51 -20.64 -11.48
N ASN A 264 1.74 -19.35 -11.62
CA ASN A 264 1.79 -18.35 -10.55
C ASN A 264 2.91 -18.49 -9.49
N LEU A 265 4.15 -18.80 -9.91
CA LEU A 265 5.36 -18.76 -9.07
C LEU A 265 5.50 -17.46 -8.23
N THR A 266 4.97 -16.33 -8.73
CA THR A 266 4.99 -15.06 -7.98
C THR A 266 4.19 -15.10 -6.67
N LEU A 267 3.25 -16.04 -6.51
CA LEU A 267 2.49 -16.25 -5.27
C LEU A 267 3.31 -16.96 -4.19
N GLN A 268 4.40 -17.64 -4.56
CA GLN A 268 5.33 -18.27 -3.61
C GLN A 268 6.26 -17.25 -2.94
N LEU A 269 6.36 -16.03 -3.49
CA LEU A 269 7.11 -14.94 -2.89
C LEU A 269 6.38 -14.44 -1.62
N GLU A 270 7.17 -13.90 -0.69
CA GLU A 270 6.63 -13.32 0.54
C GLU A 270 5.68 -12.15 0.22
N ASP A 271 4.46 -12.18 0.78
CA ASP A 271 3.47 -11.12 0.60
C ASP A 271 3.91 -9.85 1.36
N PRO A 272 4.26 -8.75 0.66
CA PRO A 272 4.71 -7.52 1.30
C PRO A 272 3.62 -6.86 2.14
N LYS A 273 2.34 -7.12 1.87
CA LYS A 273 1.24 -6.56 2.65
C LYS A 273 1.19 -7.06 4.10
N LYS A 274 1.89 -8.16 4.43
CA LYS A 274 2.11 -8.62 5.80
C LYS A 274 2.96 -7.66 6.64
N TYR A 275 3.68 -6.75 6.00
CA TYR A 275 4.62 -5.81 6.62
C TYR A 275 4.08 -4.37 6.69
N LEU A 276 2.80 -4.17 6.32
CA LEU A 276 2.14 -2.88 6.31
C LEU A 276 0.86 -2.99 7.13
N PHE A 277 0.71 -2.16 8.16
CA PHE A 277 -0.36 -2.34 9.16
C PHE A 277 -1.20 -1.08 9.35
N MET A 278 -2.50 -1.30 9.53
CA MET A 278 -3.46 -0.31 10.02
C MET A 278 -3.59 -0.45 11.55
N PRO A 279 -3.30 0.61 12.33
CA PRO A 279 -3.47 0.56 13.78
C PRO A 279 -4.94 0.49 14.20
N THR A 280 -5.33 -0.53 14.95
CA THR A 280 -6.69 -0.69 15.51
C THR A 280 -6.64 -0.88 17.03
N PRO A 281 -7.75 -0.65 17.76
CA PRO A 281 -7.83 -0.91 19.20
C PRO A 281 -7.52 -2.36 19.59
N LEU A 282 -7.83 -3.34 18.72
CA LEU A 282 -7.55 -4.76 18.95
C LEU A 282 -6.12 -5.17 18.52
N GLY A 283 -5.30 -4.21 18.08
CA GLY A 283 -3.94 -4.41 17.61
C GLY A 283 -3.73 -3.97 16.15
N PRO A 284 -2.48 -3.91 15.67
CA PRO A 284 -2.22 -3.59 14.27
C PRO A 284 -2.73 -4.69 13.33
N ALA A 285 -3.59 -4.33 12.38
CA ALA A 285 -4.11 -5.25 11.36
C ALA A 285 -3.23 -5.14 10.09
N PRO A 286 -2.61 -6.24 9.61
CA PRO A 286 -1.81 -6.19 8.38
C PRO A 286 -2.71 -5.98 7.16
N LEU A 287 -2.21 -5.34 6.10
CA LEU A 287 -3.02 -5.15 4.88
C LEU A 287 -3.24 -6.45 4.11
N SER A 288 -2.50 -7.50 4.45
CA SER A 288 -2.71 -8.87 3.96
C SER A 288 -3.79 -9.62 4.73
N ASP A 289 -4.39 -9.01 5.76
CA ASP A 289 -5.38 -9.69 6.59
C ASP A 289 -6.61 -10.10 5.78
N GLU A 290 -7.00 -11.36 5.97
CA GLU A 290 -8.13 -12.05 5.36
C GLU A 290 -9.08 -12.62 6.43
N THR A 291 -8.99 -12.12 7.66
CA THR A 291 -9.91 -12.47 8.74
C THR A 291 -11.35 -12.25 8.28
N THR A 292 -12.13 -13.34 8.24
CA THR A 292 -13.56 -13.33 7.94
C THR A 292 -14.36 -12.89 9.16
N ILE A 293 -15.68 -12.75 9.01
CA ILE A 293 -16.57 -12.43 10.12
C ILE A 293 -16.52 -13.55 11.18
N GLU A 294 -16.58 -14.80 10.75
CA GLU A 294 -16.54 -15.99 11.61
C GLU A 294 -15.20 -16.10 12.34
N GLU A 295 -14.11 -15.85 11.62
CA GLU A 295 -12.77 -15.89 12.20
C GLU A 295 -12.56 -14.78 13.23
N PHE A 296 -12.99 -13.56 12.92
CA PHE A 296 -12.93 -12.44 13.85
C PHE A 296 -13.64 -12.79 15.16
N VAL A 297 -14.83 -13.38 15.05
CA VAL A 297 -15.63 -13.79 16.20
C VAL A 297 -14.91 -14.89 17.00
N ARG A 298 -14.35 -15.90 16.34
CA ARG A 298 -13.57 -16.97 17.00
C ARG A 298 -12.37 -16.44 17.78
N GLN A 299 -11.68 -15.42 17.26
CA GLN A 299 -10.48 -14.86 17.88
C GLN A 299 -10.78 -13.90 19.04
N ASN A 300 -11.93 -13.22 19.00
CA ASN A 300 -12.23 -12.12 19.92
C ASN A 300 -13.37 -12.42 20.91
N VAL A 301 -14.12 -13.50 20.71
CA VAL A 301 -15.20 -13.95 21.61
C VAL A 301 -14.74 -15.20 22.37
N PRO A 302 -14.82 -15.23 23.72
CA PRO A 302 -14.45 -16.40 24.51
C PRO A 302 -15.22 -17.66 24.09
N SER A 303 -14.57 -18.83 24.08
CA SER A 303 -15.16 -20.08 23.59
C SER A 303 -16.50 -20.48 24.24
N GLY A 304 -16.73 -20.08 25.49
CA GLY A 304 -17.99 -20.33 26.21
C GLY A 304 -19.17 -19.50 25.72
N ASP A 305 -18.91 -18.38 25.03
CA ASP A 305 -19.90 -17.41 24.56
C ASP A 305 -20.24 -17.61 23.07
N MET A 306 -19.49 -18.44 22.35
CA MET A 306 -19.67 -18.72 20.92
C MET A 306 -21.05 -19.29 20.57
N ALA A 307 -21.71 -20.01 21.50
CA ALA A 307 -23.05 -20.55 21.28
C ALA A 307 -24.15 -19.45 21.20
N THR A 308 -23.83 -18.20 21.55
CA THR A 308 -24.79 -17.07 21.61
C THR A 308 -24.69 -16.11 20.43
N ILE A 309 -23.81 -16.39 19.46
CA ILE A 309 -23.57 -15.48 18.34
C ILE A 309 -24.77 -15.46 17.39
N GLN A 310 -25.27 -14.25 17.12
CA GLN A 310 -26.27 -14.02 16.08
C GLN A 310 -25.71 -13.03 15.05
N ILE A 311 -25.74 -13.44 13.78
CA ILE A 311 -25.38 -12.60 12.65
C ILE A 311 -26.67 -12.26 11.92
N THR A 312 -27.03 -10.98 11.91
CA THR A 312 -28.22 -10.49 11.22
C THR A 312 -27.82 -9.49 10.14
N GLU A 313 -28.33 -9.67 8.93
CA GLU A 313 -28.12 -8.70 7.86
C GLU A 313 -29.00 -7.48 8.12
N MET A 314 -28.38 -6.30 8.23
CA MET A 314 -29.10 -5.04 8.51
C MET A 314 -29.67 -4.37 7.25
N GLY A 315 -29.43 -4.96 6.06
CA GLY A 315 -29.84 -4.40 4.78
C GLY A 315 -28.99 -3.22 4.32
N GLY A 316 -28.96 -2.98 3.01
CA GLY A 316 -28.21 -1.90 2.36
C GLY A 316 -28.12 -2.13 0.85
N VAL A 317 -28.40 -1.10 0.04
CA VAL A 317 -28.47 -1.25 -1.44
C VAL A 317 -27.08 -1.46 -2.07
N LEU A 318 -26.01 -0.95 -1.45
CA LEU A 318 -24.66 -0.89 -2.05
C LEU A 318 -23.55 -1.54 -1.21
N ASN A 319 -23.71 -1.65 0.11
CA ASN A 319 -22.83 -2.36 1.02
C ASN A 319 -23.67 -3.35 1.84
N THR A 320 -23.11 -4.53 2.12
CA THR A 320 -23.77 -5.48 3.02
C THR A 320 -23.29 -5.20 4.43
N ALA A 321 -24.19 -4.70 5.28
CA ALA A 321 -23.96 -4.45 6.70
C ALA A 321 -24.54 -5.60 7.52
N TYR A 322 -23.75 -6.09 8.47
CA TYR A 322 -24.12 -7.16 9.37
C TYR A 322 -24.06 -6.64 10.81
N GLN A 323 -25.05 -7.01 11.62
CA GLN A 323 -24.97 -6.88 13.06
C GLN A 323 -24.53 -8.22 13.64
N LEU A 324 -23.47 -8.18 14.44
CA LEU A 324 -23.03 -9.27 15.28
C LEU A 324 -23.47 -9.00 16.71
N SER A 325 -24.25 -9.92 17.29
CA SER A 325 -24.59 -9.91 18.71
C SER A 325 -23.93 -11.12 19.38
N PHE A 326 -23.25 -10.93 20.49
CA PHE A 326 -22.72 -12.01 21.33
C PHE A 326 -22.75 -11.61 22.80
N ARG A 327 -22.83 -12.58 23.71
CA ARG A 327 -22.75 -12.31 25.15
C ARG A 327 -21.30 -12.36 25.59
N ARG A 328 -20.86 -11.48 26.49
CA ARG A 328 -19.56 -11.59 27.16
C ARG A 328 -19.74 -11.18 28.61
N ASN A 329 -19.24 -11.98 29.55
CA ASN A 329 -19.36 -11.68 30.99
C ASN A 329 -20.80 -11.37 31.45
N HIS A 330 -21.80 -12.06 30.87
CA HIS A 330 -23.24 -11.84 31.09
C HIS A 330 -23.84 -10.56 30.49
N GLU A 331 -23.08 -9.71 29.81
CA GLU A 331 -23.55 -8.52 29.07
C GLU A 331 -23.69 -8.81 27.56
N GLU A 332 -24.69 -8.21 26.92
CA GLU A 332 -24.87 -8.30 25.46
C GLU A 332 -23.97 -7.26 24.77
N HIS A 333 -23.11 -7.72 23.87
CA HIS A 333 -22.28 -6.86 23.03
C HIS A 333 -22.74 -6.94 21.58
N LYS A 334 -22.83 -5.77 20.94
CA LYS A 334 -23.21 -5.62 19.53
C LYS A 334 -22.10 -4.93 18.74
N ILE A 335 -21.81 -5.44 17.56
CA ILE A 335 -20.82 -4.91 16.63
C ILE A 335 -21.46 -4.79 15.25
N VAL A 336 -21.12 -3.74 14.51
CA VAL A 336 -21.48 -3.57 13.10
C VAL A 336 -20.30 -3.97 12.24
N VAL A 337 -20.56 -4.82 11.24
CA VAL A 337 -19.58 -5.18 10.21
C VAL A 337 -20.07 -4.68 8.87
N LYS A 338 -19.31 -3.82 8.19
CA LYS A 338 -19.60 -3.41 6.82
C LYS A 338 -18.67 -4.11 5.83
N LYS A 339 -19.23 -4.74 4.80
CA LYS A 339 -18.48 -5.29 3.66
C LYS A 339 -18.57 -4.38 2.43
N PHE A 340 -17.42 -3.92 1.95
CA PHE A 340 -17.31 -3.04 0.78
C PHE A 340 -17.03 -3.86 -0.48
N LYS A 341 -18.08 -4.20 -1.22
CA LYS A 341 -17.95 -4.90 -2.51
C LYS A 341 -17.40 -3.95 -3.57
N ASP A 342 -16.62 -4.49 -4.52
CA ASP A 342 -16.22 -3.71 -5.69
C ASP A 342 -17.40 -3.51 -6.61
N TRP A 343 -17.49 -2.33 -7.22
CA TRP A 343 -18.53 -2.01 -8.20
C TRP A 343 -18.24 -2.54 -9.61
N LEU A 344 -17.46 -3.63 -9.74
CA LEU A 344 -16.98 -4.14 -11.02
C LEU A 344 -18.08 -4.86 -11.82
N GLY A 345 -19.01 -4.07 -12.37
CA GLY A 345 -19.62 -4.37 -13.65
C GLY A 345 -18.71 -3.89 -14.78
N ILE A 346 -18.43 -4.77 -15.75
CA ILE A 346 -17.59 -4.55 -16.96
C ILE A 346 -17.84 -3.22 -17.70
N LYS A 347 -19.00 -2.59 -17.52
CA LYS A 347 -19.41 -1.33 -18.17
C LYS A 347 -18.63 -0.09 -17.69
N TRP A 348 -18.01 -0.11 -16.50
CA TRP A 348 -17.35 1.08 -15.91
C TRP A 348 -15.81 1.06 -15.98
N PHE A 349 -15.22 -0.05 -16.43
CA PHE A 349 -13.78 -0.20 -16.63
C PHE A 349 -13.16 0.91 -17.53
N PRO A 350 -13.82 1.35 -18.64
CA PRO A 350 -13.33 2.49 -19.41
C PRO A 350 -13.30 3.78 -18.60
N LEU A 351 -14.32 4.04 -17.76
CA LEU A 351 -14.38 5.25 -16.95
C LEU A 351 -13.32 5.27 -15.84
N ALA A 352 -13.01 4.11 -15.25
CA ALA A 352 -11.90 3.97 -14.30
C ALA A 352 -10.54 4.26 -14.94
N LEU A 353 -10.32 3.80 -16.19
CA LEU A 353 -9.12 4.15 -16.97
C LEU A 353 -9.05 5.64 -17.33
N TRP A 354 -10.18 6.27 -17.65
CA TRP A 354 -10.27 7.71 -17.92
C TRP A 354 -10.15 8.59 -16.66
N ALA A 355 -10.58 8.07 -15.49
CA ALA A 355 -10.51 8.77 -14.20
C ALA A 355 -9.15 8.65 -13.50
N LEU A 356 -8.24 7.78 -13.97
CA LEU A 356 -6.85 7.67 -13.51
C LEU A 356 -6.07 9.00 -13.53
N GLY A 357 -6.59 10.02 -14.19
CA GLY A 357 -6.00 11.36 -14.23
C GLY A 357 -6.83 12.51 -13.62
N THR A 358 -8.13 12.36 -13.33
CA THR A 358 -9.00 13.56 -13.26
C THR A 358 -9.97 13.72 -12.07
N LYS A 359 -10.19 12.73 -11.21
CA LYS A 359 -10.81 12.90 -9.86
C LYS A 359 -10.89 11.53 -9.18
N SER A 360 -10.49 11.43 -7.90
CA SER A 360 -10.56 10.18 -7.14
C SER A 360 -12.00 9.86 -6.73
N PHE A 361 -12.81 9.37 -7.66
CA PHE A 361 -14.05 8.71 -7.29
C PHE A 361 -13.72 7.38 -6.62
N ALA A 362 -14.22 7.16 -5.40
CA ALA A 362 -14.04 5.93 -4.62
C ALA A 362 -14.94 4.81 -5.17
N VAL A 363 -14.67 4.37 -6.39
CA VAL A 363 -15.39 3.29 -7.06
C VAL A 363 -14.90 1.91 -6.58
N LEU A 364 -13.68 1.85 -6.04
CA LEU A 364 -13.09 0.63 -5.49
C LEU A 364 -13.53 0.46 -4.02
N GLY A 365 -14.01 -0.73 -3.65
CA GLY A 365 -14.46 -1.01 -2.28
C GLY A 365 -13.38 -0.74 -1.24
N GLN A 366 -12.11 -0.94 -1.61
CA GLN A 366 -10.96 -0.62 -0.76
C GLN A 366 -10.83 0.88 -0.44
N SER A 367 -11.09 1.77 -1.40
CA SER A 367 -10.98 3.22 -1.16
C SER A 367 -12.10 3.73 -0.23
N ARG A 368 -13.30 3.15 -0.34
CA ARG A 368 -14.44 3.46 0.54
C ARG A 368 -14.17 2.98 1.97
N LEU A 369 -13.64 1.77 2.12
CA LEU A 369 -13.18 1.24 3.41
C LEU A 369 -12.09 2.12 4.02
N GLU A 370 -11.11 2.53 3.22
CA GLU A 370 -9.99 3.37 3.66
C GLU A 370 -10.45 4.72 4.21
N ARG A 371 -11.40 5.37 3.54
CA ARG A 371 -12.03 6.62 4.00
C ARG A 371 -12.82 6.42 5.28
N GLU A 372 -13.69 5.40 5.31
CA GLU A 372 -14.48 5.05 6.50
C GLU A 372 -13.54 4.84 7.70
N TYR A 373 -12.46 4.07 7.54
CA TYR A 373 -11.46 3.83 8.58
C TYR A 373 -10.78 5.13 9.02
N ALA A 374 -10.18 5.85 8.08
CA ALA A 374 -9.34 7.01 8.37
C ALA A 374 -10.13 8.15 9.01
N LEU A 375 -11.32 8.44 8.48
CA LEU A 375 -12.12 9.58 8.90
C LEU A 375 -12.95 9.29 10.14
N SER A 376 -13.47 8.07 10.31
CA SER A 376 -14.10 7.68 11.58
C SER A 376 -13.09 7.83 12.71
N LYS A 377 -11.88 7.32 12.54
CA LYS A 377 -10.83 7.39 13.56
C LYS A 377 -10.35 8.82 13.82
N PHE A 378 -10.14 9.60 12.76
CA PHE A 378 -9.73 11.00 12.89
C PHE A 378 -10.78 11.83 13.63
N LEU A 379 -12.05 11.74 13.23
CA LEU A 379 -13.15 12.47 13.86
C LEU A 379 -13.37 12.02 15.32
N HIS A 380 -13.36 10.70 15.56
CA HIS A 380 -13.49 10.14 16.91
C HIS A 380 -12.36 10.64 17.84
N SER A 381 -11.12 10.75 17.34
CA SER A 381 -10.00 11.29 18.13
C SER A 381 -10.14 12.77 18.52
N HIS A 382 -11.04 13.51 17.85
CA HIS A 382 -11.41 14.89 18.17
C HIS A 382 -12.74 15.00 18.94
N GLY A 383 -13.23 13.88 19.49
CA GLY A 383 -14.49 13.83 20.23
C GLY A 383 -15.70 14.18 19.36
N TRP A 384 -15.67 13.81 18.08
CA TRP A 384 -16.84 13.89 17.20
C TRP A 384 -17.58 12.54 17.21
N PRO A 385 -18.92 12.53 17.20
CA PRO A 385 -19.71 11.31 17.43
C PRO A 385 -19.75 10.39 16.19
N ALA A 386 -18.63 9.73 15.92
CA ALA A 386 -18.49 8.64 14.97
C ALA A 386 -18.37 7.30 15.72
N PRO A 387 -18.97 6.22 15.20
CA PRO A 387 -18.74 4.89 15.74
C PRO A 387 -17.25 4.52 15.71
N GLN A 388 -16.70 4.11 16.84
CA GLN A 388 -15.32 3.63 16.95
C GLN A 388 -15.09 2.45 16.02
N VAL A 389 -14.00 2.52 15.23
CA VAL A 389 -13.51 1.39 14.44
C VAL A 389 -12.71 0.46 15.34
N LEU A 390 -13.19 -0.78 15.47
CA LEU A 390 -12.60 -1.82 16.31
C LEU A 390 -11.51 -2.61 15.57
N TYR A 391 -11.76 -2.93 14.29
CA TYR A 391 -10.86 -3.75 13.47
C TYR A 391 -11.11 -3.56 11.97
N VAL A 392 -10.14 -3.95 11.13
CA VAL A 392 -10.23 -3.93 9.66
C VAL A 392 -9.62 -5.19 9.07
N SER A 393 -10.27 -5.76 8.06
CA SER A 393 -9.74 -6.86 7.25
C SER A 393 -9.77 -6.44 5.78
N LEU A 394 -8.60 -6.07 5.24
CA LEU A 394 -8.51 -5.38 3.95
C LEU A 394 -8.72 -6.30 2.75
N LYS A 395 -8.27 -7.57 2.80
CA LYS A 395 -8.53 -8.51 1.70
C LYS A 395 -10.01 -8.85 1.60
N GLU A 396 -10.67 -9.06 2.74
CA GLU A 396 -12.12 -9.30 2.80
C GLU A 396 -12.96 -8.03 2.63
N LYS A 397 -12.31 -6.86 2.68
CA LYS A 397 -12.92 -5.53 2.61
C LYS A 397 -13.99 -5.35 3.69
N LEU A 398 -13.64 -5.73 4.91
CA LEU A 398 -14.48 -5.62 6.10
C LEU A 398 -13.95 -4.53 7.03
N ILE A 399 -14.86 -3.77 7.62
CA ILE A 399 -14.61 -2.92 8.79
C ILE A 399 -15.56 -3.32 9.91
N PHE A 400 -15.01 -3.42 11.12
CA PHE A 400 -15.73 -3.75 12.34
C PHE A 400 -15.83 -2.49 13.19
N LYS A 401 -17.04 -2.07 13.55
CA LYS A 401 -17.32 -0.84 14.29
C LYS A 401 -18.21 -1.13 15.49
N GLU A 402 -18.17 -0.25 16.49
CA GLU A 402 -19.15 -0.29 17.57
C GLU A 402 -20.58 -0.17 17.02
N PHE A 403 -21.53 -0.87 17.66
CA PHE A 403 -22.94 -0.71 17.38
C PHE A 403 -23.50 0.48 18.16
N ILE A 404 -24.22 1.36 17.46
CA ILE A 404 -24.93 2.48 18.07
C ILE A 404 -26.42 2.17 18.07
N GLU A 405 -27.01 2.08 19.26
CA GLU A 405 -28.46 1.93 19.41
C GLU A 405 -29.14 3.30 19.29
N GLY A 406 -29.88 3.52 18.20
CA GLY A 406 -30.58 4.78 17.97
C GLY A 406 -31.62 4.70 16.87
N GLU A 407 -32.47 5.72 16.82
CA GLU A 407 -33.43 5.93 15.72
C GLU A 407 -32.83 6.82 14.64
N ASN A 408 -33.26 6.62 13.39
CA ASN A 408 -32.79 7.42 12.29
C ASN A 408 -33.32 8.86 12.36
N LEU A 409 -32.45 9.86 12.18
CA LEU A 409 -32.83 11.27 12.20
C LEU A 409 -33.90 11.59 11.15
N SER A 410 -33.93 10.86 10.01
CA SER A 410 -34.94 11.07 8.98
C SER A 410 -36.36 10.90 9.48
N LYS A 411 -36.61 9.97 10.42
CA LYS A 411 -37.93 9.78 11.02
C LYS A 411 -38.32 10.94 11.93
N ILE A 412 -37.37 11.50 12.66
CA ILE A 412 -37.58 12.66 13.51
C ILE A 412 -37.86 13.89 12.65
N ILE A 413 -37.12 14.07 11.55
CA ILE A 413 -37.40 15.13 10.57
C ILE A 413 -38.77 14.91 9.93
N GLN A 414 -39.13 13.69 9.54
CA GLN A 414 -40.46 13.39 9.01
C GLN A 414 -41.56 13.78 10.01
N HIS A 415 -41.36 13.47 11.29
CA HIS A 415 -42.29 13.83 12.36
C HIS A 415 -42.44 15.35 12.49
N LEU A 416 -41.34 16.10 12.55
CA LEU A 416 -41.30 17.56 12.53
C LEU A 416 -42.05 18.18 11.32
N MET A 417 -42.03 17.50 10.17
CA MET A 417 -42.71 17.97 8.95
C MET A 417 -44.23 17.69 8.96
N THR A 418 -44.71 16.78 9.83
CA THR A 418 -46.10 16.33 9.85
C THR A 418 -46.89 16.70 11.11
N ASP A 419 -46.21 16.85 12.25
CA ASP A 419 -46.84 17.11 13.55
C ASP A 419 -46.09 18.22 14.29
N THR A 420 -46.83 19.22 14.78
CA THR A 420 -46.27 20.46 15.34
C THR A 420 -46.21 20.45 16.87
N GLU A 421 -46.75 19.43 17.54
CA GLU A 421 -46.87 19.42 19.01
C GLU A 421 -45.57 19.05 19.76
N LYS A 422 -44.50 18.61 19.08
CA LYS A 422 -43.18 18.24 19.67
C LYS A 422 -41.97 18.99 19.10
N LEU A 423 -42.17 20.24 18.68
CA LEU A 423 -41.14 21.03 18.00
C LEU A 423 -39.86 21.27 18.81
N ALA A 424 -39.92 21.51 20.12
CA ALA A 424 -38.78 22.11 20.85
C ALA A 424 -37.53 21.21 20.93
N ASP A 425 -37.67 19.97 21.39
CA ASP A 425 -36.54 19.04 21.56
C ASP A 425 -36.00 18.56 20.20
N GLU A 426 -36.90 18.28 19.26
CA GLU A 426 -36.56 17.86 17.89
C GLU A 426 -35.88 19.00 17.10
N SER A 427 -36.31 20.25 17.30
CA SER A 427 -35.63 21.44 16.74
C SER A 427 -34.24 21.63 17.33
N ALA A 428 -34.10 21.48 18.65
CA ALA A 428 -32.81 21.56 19.32
C ALA A 428 -31.84 20.47 18.83
N LEU A 429 -32.35 19.28 18.50
CA LEU A 429 -31.58 18.21 17.88
C LEU A 429 -31.10 18.59 16.48
N VAL A 430 -31.96 19.11 15.60
CA VAL A 430 -31.57 19.58 14.25
C VAL A 430 -30.45 20.64 14.34
N ARG A 431 -30.59 21.58 15.28
CA ARG A 431 -29.56 22.58 15.57
C ARG A 431 -28.24 21.96 16.06
N THR A 432 -28.34 20.91 16.87
CA THR A 432 -27.16 20.16 17.35
C THR A 432 -26.48 19.44 16.19
N VAL A 433 -27.23 18.85 15.28
CA VAL A 433 -26.70 18.21 14.06
C VAL A 433 -25.96 19.23 13.18
N GLY A 434 -26.55 20.40 12.93
CA GLY A 434 -25.90 21.49 12.19
C GLY A 434 -24.56 21.90 12.81
N LYS A 435 -24.52 22.06 14.15
CA LYS A 435 -23.28 22.34 14.90
C LYS A 435 -22.24 21.22 14.76
N MET A 436 -22.64 19.96 14.76
CA MET A 436 -21.72 18.83 14.62
C MET A 436 -21.13 18.74 13.20
N ILE A 437 -21.91 19.05 12.17
CA ILE A 437 -21.42 19.15 10.80
C ILE A 437 -20.44 20.32 10.67
N ALA A 438 -20.80 21.49 11.21
CA ALA A 438 -19.88 22.64 11.26
C ALA A 438 -18.58 22.32 12.03
N LYS A 439 -18.64 21.53 13.11
CA LYS A 439 -17.45 21.04 13.83
C LYS A 439 -16.57 20.15 12.94
N ALA A 440 -17.15 19.23 12.17
CA ALA A 440 -16.39 18.43 11.20
C ALA A 440 -15.76 19.31 10.12
N HIS A 441 -16.49 20.30 9.61
CA HIS A 441 -16.00 21.27 8.64
C HIS A 441 -14.82 22.10 9.19
N GLY A 442 -14.90 22.51 10.46
CA GLY A 442 -13.80 23.20 11.16
C GLY A 442 -12.54 22.35 11.32
N LEU A 443 -12.66 21.02 11.25
CA LEU A 443 -11.52 20.08 11.20
C LEU A 443 -11.02 19.83 9.76
N GLY A 444 -11.57 20.53 8.76
CA GLY A 444 -11.22 20.37 7.35
C GLY A 444 -11.79 19.11 6.70
N VAL A 445 -12.83 18.51 7.28
CA VAL A 445 -13.49 17.31 6.75
C VAL A 445 -14.82 17.68 6.14
N ALA A 446 -15.11 17.20 4.92
CA ALA A 446 -16.46 17.15 4.37
C ALA A 446 -16.99 15.71 4.48
N LEU A 447 -18.24 15.54 4.88
CA LEU A 447 -18.86 14.23 5.16
C LEU A 447 -19.28 13.50 3.89
N GLY A 448 -19.64 14.21 2.84
CA GLY A 448 -19.90 13.70 1.49
C GLY A 448 -21.29 13.07 1.28
N ASP A 449 -21.78 12.24 2.22
CA ASP A 449 -23.12 11.63 2.22
C ASP A 449 -23.88 12.06 3.48
N CYS A 450 -24.18 13.36 3.58
CA CYS A 450 -24.68 14.03 4.79
C CYS A 450 -26.21 13.93 4.94
N LYS A 451 -26.79 12.81 4.53
CA LYS A 451 -28.24 12.62 4.59
C LYS A 451 -28.70 12.36 6.02
N PRO A 452 -29.91 12.79 6.42
CA PRO A 452 -30.50 12.45 7.72
C PRO A 452 -30.49 10.93 7.99
N GLU A 453 -30.59 10.11 6.95
CA GLU A 453 -30.51 8.64 7.00
C GLU A 453 -29.19 8.08 7.53
N ASN A 454 -28.11 8.86 7.47
CA ASN A 454 -26.81 8.45 7.96
C ASN A 454 -26.53 8.94 9.39
N ILE A 455 -27.55 9.49 10.07
CA ILE A 455 -27.46 10.00 11.44
C ILE A 455 -28.42 9.21 12.33
N LEU A 456 -27.87 8.59 13.36
CA LEU A 456 -28.60 7.90 14.42
C LEU A 456 -28.73 8.82 15.63
N VAL A 457 -29.86 8.74 16.29
CA VAL A 457 -30.19 9.52 17.49
C VAL A 457 -30.43 8.52 18.61
N THR A 458 -29.55 8.55 19.60
CA THR A 458 -29.60 7.64 20.75
C THR A 458 -30.73 8.04 21.71
N LYS A 459 -31.05 7.18 22.69
CA LYS A 459 -32.12 7.44 23.68
C LYS A 459 -31.88 8.70 24.51
N ASP A 460 -30.63 9.11 24.68
CA ASP A 460 -30.20 10.34 25.34
C ASP A 460 -30.17 11.56 24.41
N TRP A 461 -30.77 11.48 23.21
CA TRP A 461 -30.85 12.56 22.22
C TRP A 461 -29.48 12.99 21.64
N SER A 462 -28.49 12.10 21.67
CA SER A 462 -27.17 12.35 21.10
C SER A 462 -27.10 11.89 19.64
N PRO A 463 -26.70 12.74 18.68
CA PRO A 463 -26.55 12.35 17.28
C PRO A 463 -25.21 11.64 17.03
N TYR A 464 -25.25 10.53 16.29
CA TYR A 464 -24.10 9.74 15.84
C TYR A 464 -24.15 9.55 14.32
N PHE A 465 -23.01 9.75 13.65
CA PHE A 465 -22.92 9.67 12.20
C PHE A 465 -22.26 8.35 11.79
N VAL A 466 -22.98 7.52 11.04
CA VAL A 466 -22.61 6.10 10.89
C VAL A 466 -22.02 5.74 9.52
N ASP A 467 -22.06 6.64 8.54
CA ASP A 467 -21.45 6.43 7.21
C ASP A 467 -20.54 7.60 6.82
N LEU A 468 -19.25 7.30 6.67
CA LEU A 468 -18.18 8.22 6.32
C LEU A 468 -17.39 7.70 5.09
N GLU A 469 -17.93 6.74 4.34
CA GLU A 469 -17.22 6.17 3.19
C GLU A 469 -17.02 7.18 2.05
N GLN A 470 -17.87 8.22 2.00
CA GLN A 470 -17.81 9.34 1.06
C GLN A 470 -17.11 10.57 1.64
N ALA A 471 -16.75 10.54 2.92
CA ALA A 471 -16.09 11.66 3.57
C ALA A 471 -14.68 11.86 3.01
N SER A 472 -14.18 13.10 3.09
CA SER A 472 -12.85 13.45 2.61
C SER A 472 -12.29 14.69 3.31
N ARG A 473 -10.96 14.74 3.46
CA ARG A 473 -10.27 15.98 3.85
C ARG A 473 -10.23 16.94 2.67
N ASP A 474 -10.43 18.22 2.94
CA ASP A 474 -10.47 19.30 1.93
C ASP A 474 -11.57 19.10 0.86
N GLY A 475 -12.65 18.38 1.21
CA GLY A 475 -13.80 18.15 0.35
C GLY A 475 -14.75 19.36 0.24
N ASN A 476 -15.82 19.22 -0.54
CA ASN A 476 -16.80 20.29 -0.72
C ASN A 476 -17.78 20.34 0.46
N GLN A 477 -17.49 21.17 1.46
CA GLN A 477 -18.33 21.33 2.65
C GLN A 477 -19.73 21.92 2.34
N ALA A 478 -19.86 22.72 1.29
CA ALA A 478 -21.16 23.24 0.86
C ALA A 478 -22.08 22.13 0.32
N TRP A 479 -21.50 21.03 -0.18
CA TRP A 479 -22.27 19.86 -0.60
C TRP A 479 -22.98 19.21 0.58
N ASP A 480 -22.32 19.07 1.74
CA ASP A 480 -22.92 18.47 2.93
C ASP A 480 -24.17 19.22 3.39
N ILE A 481 -24.11 20.56 3.38
CA ILE A 481 -25.24 21.43 3.72
C ILE A 481 -26.39 21.25 2.73
N ALA A 482 -26.07 21.30 1.42
CA ALA A 482 -27.07 21.18 0.37
C ALA A 482 -27.74 19.80 0.39
N GLU A 483 -26.97 18.73 0.58
CA GLU A 483 -27.48 17.36 0.63
C GLU A 483 -28.36 17.14 1.86
N PHE A 484 -27.92 17.57 3.06
CA PHE A 484 -28.74 17.47 4.26
C PHE A 484 -30.11 18.13 4.05
N LEU A 485 -30.12 19.40 3.64
CA LEU A 485 -31.36 20.16 3.43
C LEU A 485 -32.24 19.55 2.32
N TYR A 486 -31.63 19.07 1.23
CA TYR A 486 -32.36 18.45 0.13
C TYR A 486 -33.08 17.17 0.58
N TYR A 487 -32.40 16.28 1.30
CA TYR A 487 -33.00 15.03 1.78
C TYR A 487 -33.97 15.26 2.93
N SER A 488 -33.71 16.22 3.83
CA SER A 488 -34.70 16.67 4.81
C SER A 488 -35.98 17.20 4.15
N GLY A 489 -35.85 17.91 3.03
CA GLY A 489 -36.98 18.44 2.27
C GLY A 489 -37.81 17.38 1.55
N HIS A 490 -37.31 16.16 1.37
CA HIS A 490 -38.05 15.08 0.70
C HIS A 490 -39.33 14.67 1.44
N TYR A 491 -39.40 14.96 2.75
CA TYR A 491 -40.54 14.63 3.60
C TYR A 491 -41.61 15.74 3.64
N VAL A 492 -41.40 16.85 2.93
CA VAL A 492 -42.38 17.94 2.84
C VAL A 492 -43.56 17.48 1.99
N SER A 493 -44.76 17.53 2.56
CA SER A 493 -45.98 17.24 1.82
C SER A 493 -46.17 18.26 0.68
N PRO A 494 -46.50 17.82 -0.56
CA PRO A 494 -46.73 18.73 -1.70
C PRO A 494 -47.86 19.76 -1.49
N ILE A 495 -48.65 19.60 -0.44
CA ILE A 495 -49.90 20.33 -0.18
C ILE A 495 -49.79 21.19 1.09
N THR A 496 -48.70 21.08 1.86
CA THR A 496 -48.50 21.82 3.12
C THR A 496 -47.65 23.08 2.88
N PRO A 497 -47.90 24.22 3.56
CA PRO A 497 -47.03 25.39 3.49
C PRO A 497 -45.58 25.04 3.81
N ALA A 498 -44.63 25.70 3.15
CA ALA A 498 -43.19 25.45 3.31
C ALA A 498 -42.63 25.84 4.70
N ASP A 499 -43.48 26.32 5.61
CA ASP A 499 -43.11 26.83 6.94
C ASP A 499 -42.34 25.78 7.77
N ALA A 500 -42.72 24.50 7.70
CA ALA A 500 -42.01 23.42 8.41
C ALA A 500 -40.60 23.18 7.83
N ALA A 501 -40.47 23.24 6.50
CA ALA A 501 -39.18 23.12 5.83
C ALA A 501 -38.27 24.32 6.13
N GLU A 502 -38.85 25.52 6.15
CA GLU A 502 -38.15 26.75 6.54
C GLU A 502 -37.70 26.68 7.99
N HIS A 503 -38.53 26.17 8.90
CA HIS A 503 -38.19 25.97 10.30
C HIS A 503 -37.01 25.00 10.48
N VAL A 504 -37.05 23.83 9.84
CA VAL A 504 -35.92 22.86 9.88
C VAL A 504 -34.64 23.49 9.32
N ALA A 505 -34.73 24.24 8.21
CA ALA A 505 -33.57 24.92 7.64
C ALA A 505 -33.01 26.01 8.58
N ARG A 506 -33.88 26.78 9.25
CA ARG A 506 -33.50 27.83 10.21
C ARG A 506 -32.86 27.26 11.48
N GLU A 507 -33.29 26.08 11.93
CA GLU A 507 -32.68 25.43 13.08
C GLU A 507 -31.33 24.80 12.72
N PHE A 508 -31.20 24.30 11.49
CA PHE A 508 -29.98 23.65 11.00
C PHE A 508 -28.81 24.62 10.77
N ILE A 509 -29.07 25.78 10.13
CA ILE A 509 -28.08 26.81 9.75
C ILE A 509 -27.81 27.74 10.93
#